data_AF-A0A0G4AZ47-F1
#
_entry.id   AF-A0A0G4AZ47-F1
#
_cell.length_a   1.000
_cell.length_b   1.000
_cell.length_c   1.000
_cell.angle_alpha   90.00
_cell.angle_beta   90.00
_cell.angle_gamma   90.00
#
_symmetry.space_group_name_H-M   'P 1'
#
loop_
_entity.id
_entity.type
_entity.pdbx_description
1 polymer ?
#
loop_
_entity_poly.entity_id
_entity_poly.type
_entity_poly.pdbx_seq_one_letter_code
_entity_poly.pdbx_strand_id
1 'polypeptide(L)'
;MKKRLVLIVCALSLLAIGCGPLEDLSLSGANTGNCAKQYSKTEDNICTPCPKSENCYENETILQNFISDVGIPQTYAARLPEISKPLWYLIKEGQDVNTPCYSDGKKSVADSESFFYCPPDSSIYIGEKQLQSFYDRGDNGMTAKLGLKHEWGHHWLSQQLATTTLSAHNYELAADCVMGAIFKEVGYSPENIRYAYDTLMAISTDDPSYIHGNADQRMVSLIAGEKDPTLETCKQIATGEK
;
A
#
# COMPACT_ATOMS: atom_id res chain seq x y z
N MET A 1 -38.28 65.50 -5.41
CA MET A 1 -38.13 65.16 -6.84
C MET A 1 -37.85 63.67 -6.97
N LYS A 2 -38.65 63.00 -7.83
CA LYS A 2 -38.48 61.72 -8.57
C LYS A 2 -37.40 60.71 -8.11
N LYS A 3 -37.78 59.51 -7.63
CA LYS A 3 -37.84 58.18 -8.34
C LYS A 3 -36.46 57.75 -8.91
N ARG A 4 -35.87 56.58 -8.60
CA ARG A 4 -36.33 55.17 -8.70
C ARG A 4 -35.48 54.32 -7.71
N LEU A 5 -36.03 53.40 -6.90
CA LEU A 5 -36.60 52.08 -7.21
C LEU A 5 -35.58 51.07 -7.75
N VAL A 6 -35.08 50.18 -6.88
CA VAL A 6 -35.18 48.72 -7.07
C VAL A 6 -35.54 48.11 -5.71
N LEU A 7 -36.73 47.52 -5.69
CA LEU A 7 -37.30 46.70 -4.64
C LEU A 7 -37.13 45.23 -5.10
N ILE A 8 -36.99 44.30 -4.17
CA ILE A 8 -37.65 42.97 -4.08
C ILE A 8 -36.84 42.17 -3.02
N VAL A 9 -37.32 41.93 -1.77
CA VAL A 9 -38.46 41.09 -1.31
C VAL A 9 -38.13 39.61 -1.59
N CYS A 10 -38.22 38.59 -0.72
CA CYS A 10 -38.79 38.35 0.60
C CYS A 10 -38.19 37.01 1.10
N ALA A 11 -38.05 36.82 2.42
CA ALA A 11 -38.91 35.98 3.28
C ALA A 11 -38.45 34.53 3.48
N LEU A 12 -38.38 34.17 4.76
CA LEU A 12 -38.58 32.82 5.26
C LEU A 12 -39.89 32.23 4.70
N SER A 13 -39.87 30.98 4.22
CA SER A 13 -40.93 30.00 4.46
C SER A 13 -40.52 28.61 4.00
N LEU A 14 -41.11 27.64 4.71
CA LEU A 14 -40.92 26.20 4.65
C LEU A 14 -40.96 25.60 3.25
N LEU A 15 -40.05 24.66 2.98
CA LEU A 15 -40.34 23.48 2.16
C LEU A 15 -39.80 22.25 2.89
N ALA A 16 -40.73 21.44 3.37
CA ALA A 16 -40.49 20.06 3.75
C ALA A 16 -39.98 19.30 2.52
N ILE A 17 -38.78 18.72 2.59
CA ILE A 17 -38.38 17.65 1.69
C ILE A 17 -38.55 16.38 2.50
N GLY A 18 -39.61 15.65 2.16
CA GLY A 18 -39.97 14.39 2.78
C GLY A 18 -38.92 13.31 2.54
N CYS A 19 -38.81 12.40 3.51
CA CYS A 19 -38.29 11.07 3.28
C CYS A 19 -39.18 10.37 2.26
N GLY A 20 -38.73 10.27 1.01
CA GLY A 20 -39.23 9.30 0.05
C GLY A 20 -38.40 8.00 0.14
N PRO A 21 -39.00 6.83 -0.08
CA PRO A 21 -38.27 5.56 -0.05
C PRO A 21 -37.22 5.53 -1.17
N LEU A 22 -36.05 4.98 -0.86
CA LEU A 22 -35.03 4.60 -1.82
C LEU A 22 -35.61 3.49 -2.71
N GLU A 23 -36.18 3.86 -3.84
CA GLU A 23 -36.49 2.91 -4.92
C GLU A 23 -35.22 2.58 -5.69
N ASP A 24 -35.09 1.28 -5.97
CA ASP A 24 -33.99 0.56 -6.59
C ASP A 24 -33.25 1.31 -7.70
N LEU A 25 -31.97 1.61 -7.45
CA LEU A 25 -30.95 1.58 -8.49
C LEU A 25 -30.70 0.12 -8.87
N SER A 26 -31.66 -0.43 -9.59
CA SER A 26 -31.51 -1.60 -10.45
C SER A 26 -30.38 -1.31 -11.44
N LEU A 27 -29.17 -1.72 -11.05
CA LEU A 27 -28.04 -1.95 -11.95
C LEU A 27 -28.39 -3.16 -12.83
N SER A 28 -29.28 -2.90 -13.79
CA SER A 28 -29.53 -3.76 -14.94
C SER A 28 -28.31 -3.67 -15.88
N GLY A 29 -27.27 -4.38 -15.49
CA GLY A 29 -26.09 -4.70 -16.27
C GLY A 29 -25.72 -6.15 -16.01
N ALA A 30 -26.62 -7.06 -16.39
CA ALA A 30 -26.35 -8.48 -16.41
C ALA A 30 -25.13 -8.74 -17.30
N ASN A 31 -23.98 -8.98 -16.67
CA ASN A 31 -22.92 -9.77 -17.26
C ASN A 31 -22.71 -10.98 -16.35
N THR A 32 -23.19 -12.11 -16.85
CA THR A 32 -23.00 -13.44 -16.27
C THR A 32 -21.52 -13.72 -16.06
N GLY A 33 -21.11 -14.03 -14.84
CA GLY A 33 -19.82 -14.68 -14.63
C GLY A 33 -19.27 -14.52 -13.24
N ASN A 34 -18.43 -13.52 -13.03
CA ASN A 34 -17.56 -13.45 -11.87
C ASN A 34 -17.53 -12.05 -11.29
N CYS A 35 -17.53 -11.96 -9.97
CA CYS A 35 -17.14 -10.74 -9.28
C CYS A 35 -15.70 -10.38 -9.65
N ALA A 36 -15.36 -9.09 -9.60
CA ALA A 36 -13.96 -8.68 -9.66
C ALA A 36 -13.19 -9.40 -8.53
N LYS A 37 -11.93 -9.76 -8.77
CA LYS A 37 -11.17 -10.74 -7.96
C LYS A 37 -11.00 -10.38 -6.46
N GLN A 38 -11.29 -9.14 -6.09
CA GLN A 38 -11.26 -8.62 -4.71
C GLN A 38 -12.63 -8.67 -3.98
N TYR A 39 -13.64 -9.28 -4.61
CA TYR A 39 -15.00 -9.40 -4.10
C TYR A 39 -15.46 -10.86 -4.16
N SER A 40 -16.06 -11.35 -3.06
CA SER A 40 -16.77 -12.62 -3.06
C SER A 40 -18.24 -12.40 -3.42
N LYS A 41 -18.89 -13.46 -3.87
CA LYS A 41 -20.27 -13.42 -4.31
C LYS A 41 -21.15 -13.95 -3.18
N THR A 42 -22.11 -13.16 -2.71
CA THR A 42 -23.09 -13.63 -1.72
C THR A 42 -24.06 -14.64 -2.35
N GLU A 43 -24.85 -15.34 -1.52
CA GLU A 43 -25.93 -16.22 -1.98
C GLU A 43 -26.91 -15.50 -2.94
N ASP A 44 -27.08 -14.19 -2.75
CA ASP A 44 -27.92 -13.32 -3.58
C ASP A 44 -27.23 -12.80 -4.85
N ASN A 45 -26.07 -13.35 -5.22
CA ASN A 45 -25.26 -12.94 -6.37
C ASN A 45 -24.72 -11.50 -6.32
N ILE A 46 -24.64 -10.89 -5.13
CA ILE A 46 -24.09 -9.55 -4.94
C ILE A 46 -22.58 -9.67 -4.70
N CYS A 47 -21.80 -8.85 -5.39
CA CYS A 47 -20.35 -8.80 -5.16
C CYS A 47 -20.06 -7.94 -3.93
N THR A 48 -19.60 -8.56 -2.85
CA THR A 48 -19.23 -7.90 -1.59
C THR A 48 -17.73 -8.04 -1.35
N PRO A 49 -17.05 -7.06 -0.72
CA PRO A 49 -15.64 -7.20 -0.38
C PRO A 49 -15.41 -8.52 0.36
N CYS A 50 -14.39 -9.28 -0.02
CA CYS A 50 -14.14 -10.61 0.52
C CYS A 50 -14.11 -10.57 2.06
N PRO A 51 -14.96 -11.34 2.76
CA PRO A 51 -14.93 -11.44 4.20
C PRO A 51 -13.57 -11.94 4.68
N LYS A 52 -13.09 -11.44 5.81
CA LYS A 52 -11.82 -11.86 6.47
C LYS A 52 -11.71 -13.37 6.77
N SER A 53 -12.78 -14.13 6.58
CA SER A 53 -12.91 -15.55 6.93
C SER A 53 -12.97 -16.50 5.74
N GLU A 54 -13.00 -16.00 4.50
CA GLU A 54 -13.01 -16.84 3.31
C GLU A 54 -11.66 -16.71 2.60
N ASN A 55 -10.94 -17.83 2.47
CA ASN A 55 -9.65 -17.95 1.76
C ASN A 55 -9.80 -17.63 0.26
N CYS A 56 -10.10 -16.37 -0.09
CA CYS A 56 -10.37 -15.96 -1.46
C CYS A 56 -9.12 -15.94 -2.35
N TYR A 57 -7.94 -16.24 -1.81
CA TYR A 57 -6.64 -16.10 -2.47
C TYR A 57 -5.87 -17.41 -2.65
N GLU A 58 -6.53 -18.59 -2.53
CA GLU A 58 -5.93 -19.89 -2.89
C GLU A 58 -5.55 -20.02 -4.39
N ASN A 59 -5.89 -19.01 -5.21
CA ASN A 59 -5.54 -18.97 -6.61
C ASN A 59 -4.36 -18.02 -6.84
N GLU A 60 -3.22 -18.59 -7.25
CA GLU A 60 -1.99 -17.91 -7.68
C GLU A 60 -2.25 -16.71 -8.59
N THR A 61 -3.23 -16.81 -9.49
CA THR A 61 -3.60 -15.71 -10.38
C THR A 61 -4.04 -14.51 -9.56
N ILE A 62 -4.84 -14.68 -8.51
CA ILE A 62 -5.39 -13.59 -7.70
C ILE A 62 -4.29 -12.85 -6.93
N LEU A 63 -3.38 -13.57 -6.26
CA LEU A 63 -2.23 -12.97 -5.58
C LEU A 63 -1.30 -12.24 -6.57
N GLN A 64 -1.11 -12.80 -7.77
CA GLN A 64 -0.36 -12.12 -8.85
C GLN A 64 -1.05 -10.84 -9.32
N ASN A 65 -2.38 -10.82 -9.47
CA ASN A 65 -3.06 -9.54 -9.79
C ASN A 65 -3.00 -8.58 -8.60
N PHE A 66 -3.03 -9.08 -7.36
CA PHE A 66 -2.90 -8.20 -6.20
C PHE A 66 -1.57 -7.46 -6.23
N ILE A 67 -0.46 -8.17 -6.49
CA ILE A 67 0.87 -7.57 -6.69
C ILE A 67 0.84 -6.55 -7.85
N SER A 68 0.20 -6.91 -8.97
CA SER A 68 0.04 -6.00 -10.12
C SER A 68 -0.80 -4.75 -9.81
N ASP A 69 -1.86 -4.89 -9.00
CA ASP A 69 -2.81 -3.84 -8.64
C ASP A 69 -2.27 -2.91 -7.54
N VAL A 70 -1.35 -3.41 -6.70
CA VAL A 70 -0.64 -2.58 -5.72
C VAL A 70 0.27 -1.55 -6.39
N GLY A 71 0.58 -1.74 -7.68
CA GLY A 71 1.55 -0.98 -8.47
C GLY A 71 1.65 0.51 -8.13
N ILE A 72 2.86 1.03 -8.17
CA ILE A 72 3.10 2.47 -8.03
C ILE A 72 2.30 3.18 -9.13
N PRO A 73 1.46 4.19 -8.81
CA PRO A 73 0.72 4.90 -9.83
C PRO A 73 1.66 5.33 -10.95
N GLN A 74 1.39 4.92 -12.18
CA GLN A 74 2.31 5.17 -13.30
C GLN A 74 2.57 6.67 -13.49
N THR A 75 1.58 7.51 -13.16
CA THR A 75 1.68 8.97 -13.14
C THR A 75 2.61 9.50 -12.04
N TYR A 76 2.73 8.80 -10.91
CA TYR A 76 3.70 9.11 -9.89
C TYR A 76 5.09 8.63 -10.29
N ALA A 77 5.23 7.37 -10.71
CA ALA A 77 6.50 6.82 -11.18
C ALA A 77 7.11 7.66 -12.33
N ALA A 78 6.29 8.19 -13.25
CA ALA A 78 6.74 9.04 -14.35
C ALA A 78 7.28 10.42 -13.94
N ARG A 79 7.09 10.85 -12.68
CA ARG A 79 7.65 12.10 -12.13
C ARG A 79 9.01 11.90 -11.47
N LEU A 80 9.41 10.65 -11.23
CA LEU A 80 10.64 10.30 -10.55
C LEU A 80 11.76 10.03 -11.57
N PRO A 81 13.04 10.04 -11.15
CA PRO A 81 14.12 9.55 -11.98
C PRO A 81 13.82 8.15 -12.53
N GLU A 82 14.24 7.91 -13.78
CA GLU A 82 14.03 6.61 -14.42
C GLU A 82 14.79 5.53 -13.65
N ILE A 83 14.07 4.46 -13.30
CA ILE A 83 14.62 3.26 -12.67
C ILE A 83 14.20 2.03 -13.47
N SER A 84 15.00 0.96 -13.39
CA SER A 84 14.53 -0.35 -13.84
C SER A 84 13.28 -0.77 -13.07
N LYS A 85 12.45 -1.65 -13.64
CA LYS A 85 11.36 -2.28 -12.87
C LYS A 85 11.92 -3.43 -12.03
N PRO A 86 11.45 -3.64 -10.79
CA PRO A 86 11.81 -4.83 -10.06
C PRO A 86 11.10 -6.05 -10.66
N LEU A 87 11.70 -7.23 -10.50
CA LEU A 87 11.01 -8.49 -10.71
C LEU A 87 10.25 -8.86 -9.44
N TRP A 88 9.07 -9.45 -9.58
CA TRP A 88 8.25 -9.88 -8.45
C TRP A 88 8.15 -11.41 -8.45
N TYR A 89 8.45 -12.02 -7.31
CA TYR A 89 8.34 -13.46 -7.10
C TYR A 89 7.35 -13.76 -5.98
N LEU A 90 6.33 -14.56 -6.28
CA LEU A 90 5.45 -15.15 -5.27
C LEU A 90 5.97 -16.55 -4.93
N ILE A 91 6.36 -16.78 -3.67
CA ILE A 91 6.91 -18.04 -3.18
C ILE A 91 5.83 -18.80 -2.42
N LYS A 92 5.46 -19.98 -2.92
CA LYS A 92 4.37 -20.77 -2.35
C LYS A 92 4.80 -21.58 -1.13
N GLU A 93 3.83 -22.02 -0.34
CA GLU A 93 4.09 -23.00 0.71
C GLU A 93 4.82 -24.25 0.17
N GLY A 94 5.90 -24.64 0.84
CA GLY A 94 6.74 -25.78 0.45
C GLY A 94 7.73 -25.50 -0.69
N GLN A 95 7.83 -24.26 -1.17
CA GLN A 95 8.87 -23.83 -2.12
C GLN A 95 9.99 -23.09 -1.39
N ASP A 96 11.22 -23.38 -1.79
CA ASP A 96 12.41 -22.66 -1.40
C ASP A 96 13.11 -22.12 -2.66
N VAL A 97 13.41 -20.82 -2.67
CA VAL A 97 14.10 -20.15 -3.78
C VAL A 97 15.41 -19.56 -3.28
N ASN A 98 16.52 -20.05 -3.83
CA ASN A 98 17.82 -19.45 -3.56
C ASN A 98 17.87 -18.03 -4.11
N THR A 99 18.14 -17.05 -3.24
CA THR A 99 18.33 -15.66 -3.65
C THR A 99 19.81 -15.30 -3.67
N PRO A 100 20.26 -14.30 -4.43
CA PRO A 100 21.61 -13.77 -4.33
C PRO A 100 21.83 -12.88 -3.10
N CYS A 101 20.78 -12.64 -2.31
CA CYS A 101 20.84 -11.86 -1.09
C CYS A 101 21.48 -12.62 0.07
N TYR A 102 21.91 -11.85 1.06
CA TYR A 102 22.46 -12.36 2.30
C TYR A 102 21.68 -11.80 3.49
N SER A 103 21.33 -12.66 4.43
CA SER A 103 20.82 -12.30 5.76
C SER A 103 21.80 -12.83 6.80
N ASP A 104 22.27 -11.97 7.70
CA ASP A 104 23.25 -12.31 8.75
C ASP A 104 24.51 -13.04 8.23
N GLY A 105 25.02 -12.60 7.08
CA GLY A 105 26.20 -13.18 6.45
C GLY A 105 26.00 -14.56 5.82
N LYS A 106 24.76 -15.06 5.77
CA LYS A 106 24.39 -16.29 5.05
C LYS A 106 23.55 -15.96 3.84
N LYS A 107 23.71 -16.74 2.77
CA LYS A 107 22.86 -16.62 1.58
C LYS A 107 21.40 -16.84 2.00
N SER A 108 20.54 -15.90 1.64
CA SER A 108 19.12 -15.93 1.96
C SER A 108 18.39 -16.90 1.01
N VAL A 109 17.51 -17.70 1.59
CA VAL A 109 16.57 -18.55 0.87
C VAL A 109 15.19 -17.94 1.10
N ALA A 110 14.50 -17.60 0.01
CA ALA A 110 13.13 -17.12 0.09
C ALA A 110 12.16 -18.32 0.15
N ASP A 111 11.19 -18.23 1.04
CA ASP A 111 10.16 -19.24 1.31
C ASP A 111 8.77 -18.58 1.41
N SER A 112 7.76 -19.35 1.82
CA SER A 112 6.39 -18.83 1.95
C SER A 112 6.18 -17.77 3.05
N GLU A 113 7.14 -17.57 3.95
CA GLU A 113 7.08 -16.55 5.01
C GLU A 113 7.93 -15.32 4.69
N SER A 114 8.68 -15.37 3.59
CA SER A 114 9.56 -14.28 3.17
C SER A 114 8.80 -13.05 2.71
N PHE A 115 9.35 -11.86 2.94
CA PHE A 115 8.80 -10.60 2.43
C PHE A 115 9.91 -9.56 2.38
N PHE A 116 10.63 -9.47 1.25
CA PHE A 116 11.80 -8.60 1.15
C PHE A 116 12.19 -8.25 -0.28
N TYR A 117 12.85 -7.10 -0.45
CA TYR A 117 13.60 -6.71 -1.63
C TYR A 117 15.05 -7.21 -1.59
N CYS A 118 15.53 -7.68 -2.75
CA CYS A 118 16.89 -8.13 -2.95
C CYS A 118 17.67 -7.22 -3.91
N PRO A 119 18.58 -6.36 -3.40
CA PRO A 119 19.35 -5.45 -4.26
C PRO A 119 20.21 -6.12 -5.35
N PRO A 120 20.93 -7.23 -5.08
CA PRO A 120 21.82 -7.86 -6.07
C PRO A 120 21.16 -8.30 -7.39
N ASP A 121 19.88 -8.68 -7.38
CA ASP A 121 19.12 -9.04 -8.59
C ASP A 121 17.90 -8.15 -8.84
N SER A 122 17.75 -7.08 -8.07
CA SER A 122 16.63 -6.13 -8.17
C SER A 122 15.25 -6.81 -8.11
N SER A 123 15.11 -7.85 -7.29
CA SER A 123 13.89 -8.64 -7.18
C SER A 123 13.19 -8.46 -5.83
N ILE A 124 11.87 -8.52 -5.81
CA ILE A 124 11.05 -8.52 -4.60
C ILE A 124 10.47 -9.93 -4.43
N TYR A 125 10.76 -10.55 -3.29
CA TYR A 125 10.37 -11.90 -2.92
C TYR A 125 9.25 -11.85 -1.89
N ILE A 126 8.09 -12.38 -2.27
CA ILE A 126 6.86 -12.33 -1.47
C ILE A 126 6.39 -13.77 -1.23
N GLY A 127 6.44 -14.20 0.01
CA GLY A 127 5.93 -15.47 0.47
C GLY A 127 4.40 -15.42 0.56
N GLU A 128 3.75 -16.48 0.08
CA GLU A 128 2.29 -16.60 0.06
C GLU A 128 1.66 -16.50 1.46
N LYS A 129 2.25 -17.16 2.47
CA LYS A 129 1.73 -17.11 3.85
C LYS A 129 1.90 -15.73 4.47
N GLN A 130 3.06 -15.10 4.25
CA GLN A 130 3.30 -13.77 4.80
C GLN A 130 2.40 -12.71 4.13
N LEU A 131 2.22 -12.80 2.81
CA LEU A 131 1.31 -11.94 2.07
C LEU A 131 -0.14 -12.13 2.54
N GLN A 132 -0.58 -13.37 2.75
CA GLN A 132 -1.91 -13.67 3.30
C GLN A 132 -2.06 -13.11 4.73
N SER A 133 -1.07 -13.34 5.60
CA SER A 133 -1.05 -12.79 6.97
C SER A 133 -1.17 -11.26 6.98
N PHE A 134 -0.42 -10.58 6.12
CA PHE A 134 -0.54 -9.13 5.94
C PHE A 134 -1.89 -8.73 5.35
N TYR A 135 -2.45 -9.49 4.44
CA TYR A 135 -3.76 -9.20 3.88
C TYR A 135 -4.85 -9.24 4.97
N ASP A 136 -4.83 -10.28 5.81
CA ASP A 136 -5.85 -10.52 6.84
C ASP A 136 -5.80 -9.53 8.01
N ARG A 137 -4.62 -8.95 8.29
CA ARG A 137 -4.42 -7.93 9.34
C ARG A 137 -5.01 -6.56 8.99
N GLY A 138 -5.23 -6.25 7.72
CA GLY A 138 -5.72 -4.94 7.26
C GLY A 138 -7.12 -5.01 6.66
N ASP A 139 -7.83 -3.87 6.63
CA ASP A 139 -9.06 -3.79 5.82
C ASP A 139 -8.71 -3.76 4.33
N ASN A 140 -9.39 -4.60 3.53
CA ASN A 140 -9.20 -4.72 2.09
C ASN A 140 -7.72 -4.91 1.64
N GLY A 141 -6.93 -5.63 2.46
CA GLY A 141 -5.52 -5.91 2.21
C GLY A 141 -4.59 -4.71 2.32
N MET A 142 -4.99 -3.65 3.06
CA MET A 142 -4.18 -2.43 3.18
C MET A 142 -2.76 -2.71 3.69
N THR A 143 -2.62 -3.52 4.72
CA THR A 143 -1.32 -3.90 5.30
C THR A 143 -0.42 -4.59 4.27
N ALA A 144 -0.97 -5.51 3.48
CA ALA A 144 -0.24 -6.13 2.36
C ALA A 144 0.17 -5.10 1.28
N LYS A 145 -0.73 -4.17 0.90
CA LYS A 145 -0.43 -3.10 -0.06
C LYS A 145 0.69 -2.18 0.44
N LEU A 146 0.71 -1.87 1.72
CA LEU A 146 1.73 -1.04 2.36
C LEU A 146 3.09 -1.76 2.39
N GLY A 147 3.12 -3.02 2.83
CA GLY A 147 4.34 -3.83 2.81
C GLY A 147 4.96 -3.88 1.41
N LEU A 148 4.16 -4.16 0.38
CA LEU A 148 4.64 -4.21 -1.00
C LEU A 148 5.21 -2.85 -1.49
N LYS A 149 4.64 -1.74 -1.04
CA LYS A 149 5.15 -0.38 -1.34
C LYS A 149 6.44 -0.07 -0.59
N HIS A 150 6.59 -0.57 0.63
CA HIS A 150 7.83 -0.51 1.39
C HIS A 150 8.96 -1.24 0.65
N GLU A 151 8.72 -2.47 0.17
CA GLU A 151 9.74 -3.20 -0.63
C GLU A 151 10.07 -2.51 -1.96
N TRP A 152 9.08 -1.88 -2.60
CA TRP A 152 9.37 -1.03 -3.75
C TRP A 152 10.22 0.19 -3.37
N GLY A 153 10.02 0.75 -2.16
CA GLY A 153 10.85 1.81 -1.60
C GLY A 153 12.32 1.40 -1.51
N HIS A 154 12.59 0.20 -0.99
CA HIS A 154 13.93 -0.39 -1.02
C HIS A 154 14.48 -0.51 -2.44
N HIS A 155 13.67 -0.96 -3.40
CA HIS A 155 14.09 -1.02 -4.79
C HIS A 155 14.49 0.36 -5.34
N TRP A 156 13.63 1.37 -5.18
CA TRP A 156 13.92 2.73 -5.63
C TRP A 156 15.19 3.28 -5.00
N LEU A 157 15.33 3.18 -3.67
CA LEU A 157 16.53 3.65 -2.96
C LEU A 157 17.80 2.98 -3.47
N SER A 158 17.77 1.67 -3.75
CA SER A 158 18.94 0.96 -4.29
C SER A 158 19.37 1.39 -5.69
N GLN A 159 18.46 1.99 -6.47
CA GLN A 159 18.75 2.53 -7.79
C GLN A 159 19.25 3.99 -7.70
N GLN A 160 18.94 4.70 -6.61
CA GLN A 160 19.32 6.09 -6.42
C GLN A 160 20.60 6.26 -5.58
N LEU A 161 20.88 5.31 -4.69
CA LEU A 161 21.92 5.42 -3.67
C LEU A 161 22.81 4.17 -3.66
N ALA A 162 24.09 4.36 -3.32
CA ALA A 162 24.97 3.24 -3.01
C ALA A 162 24.59 2.68 -1.62
N THR A 163 23.82 1.61 -1.59
CA THR A 163 23.24 1.06 -0.34
C THR A 163 24.26 0.49 0.64
N THR A 164 25.45 0.11 0.16
CA THR A 164 26.52 -0.47 0.99
C THR A 164 27.08 0.46 2.07
N THR A 165 26.77 1.76 1.99
CA THR A 165 27.22 2.76 2.96
C THR A 165 26.12 3.23 3.90
N LEU A 166 24.89 2.74 3.73
CA LEU A 166 23.74 3.18 4.49
C LEU A 166 23.60 2.37 5.78
N SER A 167 23.18 3.04 6.86
CA SER A 167 22.70 2.35 8.05
C SER A 167 21.46 1.54 7.68
N ALA A 168 21.42 0.26 8.04
CA ALA A 168 20.23 -0.58 7.83
C ALA A 168 18.98 0.09 8.43
N HIS A 169 19.12 0.71 9.60
CA HIS A 169 18.05 1.45 10.24
C HIS A 169 17.53 2.62 9.43
N ASN A 170 18.42 3.46 8.90
CA ASN A 170 18.01 4.58 8.06
C ASN A 170 17.41 4.13 6.74
N TYR A 171 17.88 3.00 6.22
CA TYR A 171 17.38 2.41 4.99
C TYR A 171 15.92 1.94 5.13
N GLU A 172 15.59 1.27 6.24
CA GLU A 172 14.21 0.90 6.58
C GLU A 172 13.29 2.13 6.74
N LEU A 173 13.75 3.15 7.47
CA LEU A 173 12.98 4.39 7.63
C LEU A 173 12.78 5.14 6.30
N ALA A 174 13.80 5.15 5.44
CA ALA A 174 13.69 5.76 4.12
C ALA A 174 12.70 5.02 3.22
N ALA A 175 12.62 3.68 3.31
CA ALA A 175 11.63 2.90 2.60
C ALA A 175 10.20 3.22 3.06
N ASP A 176 9.99 3.47 4.36
CA ASP A 176 8.70 3.98 4.87
C ASP A 176 8.36 5.37 4.34
N CYS A 177 9.35 6.24 4.22
CA CYS A 177 9.18 7.54 3.59
C CYS A 177 8.73 7.39 2.12
N VAL A 178 9.39 6.53 1.34
CA VAL A 178 8.95 6.28 -0.05
C VAL A 178 7.53 5.72 -0.08
N MET A 179 7.21 4.77 0.81
CA MET A 179 5.86 4.24 0.98
C MET A 179 4.84 5.34 1.26
N GLY A 180 5.14 6.30 2.14
CA GLY A 180 4.28 7.44 2.47
C GLY A 180 4.02 8.38 1.29
N ALA A 181 5.04 8.64 0.46
CA ALA A 181 4.86 9.43 -0.75
C ALA A 181 3.92 8.74 -1.75
N ILE A 182 4.04 7.42 -1.91
CA ILE A 182 3.13 6.62 -2.74
C ILE A 182 1.73 6.59 -2.12
N PHE A 183 1.65 6.46 -0.79
CA PHE A 183 0.40 6.42 -0.02
C PHE A 183 -0.45 7.66 -0.27
N LYS A 184 0.18 8.84 -0.31
CA LYS A 184 -0.47 10.10 -0.65
C LYS A 184 -1.07 10.08 -2.06
N GLU A 185 -0.34 9.55 -3.03
CA GLU A 185 -0.68 9.58 -4.45
C GLU A 185 -1.83 8.64 -4.81
N VAL A 186 -1.98 7.54 -4.09
CA VAL A 186 -3.14 6.63 -4.23
C VAL A 186 -4.40 7.14 -3.52
N GLY A 187 -4.32 8.27 -2.80
CA GLY A 187 -5.47 8.95 -2.22
C GLY A 187 -6.08 8.24 -1.01
N TYR A 188 -5.28 7.49 -0.24
CA TYR A 188 -5.77 6.82 0.94
C TYR A 188 -6.24 7.81 2.02
N SER A 189 -7.34 7.46 2.69
CA SER A 189 -7.98 8.29 3.71
C SER A 189 -7.20 8.29 5.03
N PRO A 190 -7.42 9.28 5.93
CA PRO A 190 -6.79 9.31 7.25
C PRO A 190 -7.05 8.04 8.10
N GLU A 191 -8.15 7.33 7.87
CA GLU A 191 -8.41 6.04 8.54
C GLU A 191 -7.42 4.95 8.08
N ASN A 192 -6.87 5.04 6.87
CA ASN A 192 -5.85 4.11 6.37
C ASN A 192 -4.48 4.34 7.03
N ILE A 193 -4.22 5.53 7.57
CA ILE A 193 -3.01 5.81 8.35
C ILE A 193 -3.00 4.99 9.64
N ARG A 194 -4.18 4.68 10.21
CA ARG A 194 -4.26 3.75 11.35
C ARG A 194 -3.81 2.34 10.96
N TYR A 195 -4.22 1.84 9.79
CA TYR A 195 -3.73 0.54 9.31
C TYR A 195 -2.24 0.57 9.00
N ALA A 196 -1.70 1.70 8.54
CA ALA A 196 -0.27 1.89 8.42
C ALA A 196 0.43 1.83 9.78
N TYR A 197 -0.11 2.48 10.81
CA TYR A 197 0.43 2.41 12.17
C TYR A 197 0.44 0.97 12.70
N ASP A 198 -0.68 0.25 12.61
CA ASP A 198 -0.79 -1.13 13.10
C ASP A 198 0.18 -2.08 12.37
N THR A 199 0.38 -1.84 11.06
CA THR A 199 1.35 -2.57 10.23
C THR A 199 2.79 -2.30 10.67
N LEU A 200 3.16 -1.02 10.79
CA LEU A 200 4.51 -0.62 11.18
C LEU A 200 4.83 -1.07 12.61
N MET A 201 3.84 -1.01 13.51
CA MET A 201 3.92 -1.60 14.85
C MET A 201 4.24 -3.08 14.81
N ALA A 202 3.51 -3.88 14.02
CA ALA A 202 3.72 -5.32 13.93
C ALA A 202 5.13 -5.67 13.44
N ILE A 203 5.63 -4.94 12.42
CA ILE A 203 6.98 -5.16 11.89
C ILE A 203 8.05 -4.71 12.90
N SER A 204 7.83 -3.61 13.63
CA SER A 204 8.75 -3.11 14.65
C SER A 204 8.84 -3.99 15.90
N THR A 205 7.77 -4.69 16.29
CA THR A 205 7.77 -5.54 17.50
C THR A 205 8.52 -6.85 17.34
N ASP A 206 8.66 -7.33 16.10
CA ASP A 206 9.31 -8.61 15.79
C ASP A 206 10.82 -8.45 15.50
N ASP A 207 11.39 -7.27 15.78
CA ASP A 207 12.80 -6.97 15.51
C ASP A 207 13.65 -6.73 16.78
N PRO A 208 14.26 -7.79 17.35
CA PRO A 208 15.15 -7.66 18.50
C PRO A 208 16.46 -6.92 18.19
N SER A 209 16.80 -6.75 16.91
CA SER A 209 18.02 -6.06 16.46
C SER A 209 17.83 -4.54 16.30
N TYR A 210 16.59 -4.06 16.40
CA TYR A 210 16.22 -2.65 16.24
C TYR A 210 16.58 -2.05 14.87
N ILE A 211 16.79 -2.90 13.85
CA ILE A 211 17.05 -2.50 12.48
C ILE A 211 15.85 -1.72 11.93
N HIS A 212 14.62 -2.23 12.04
CA HIS A 212 13.41 -1.57 11.55
C HIS A 212 12.98 -0.35 12.41
N GLY A 213 13.64 -0.14 13.56
CA GLY A 213 13.26 0.90 14.51
C GLY A 213 11.92 0.65 15.19
N ASN A 214 11.45 1.63 15.95
CA ASN A 214 10.13 1.59 16.56
C ASN A 214 9.06 2.22 15.66
N ALA A 215 7.80 1.92 15.93
CA ALA A 215 6.69 2.39 15.10
C ALA A 215 6.57 3.92 15.01
N ASP A 216 6.96 4.66 16.07
CA ASP A 216 6.93 6.12 16.03
C ASP A 216 7.93 6.66 15.00
N GLN A 217 9.15 6.12 14.97
CA GLN A 217 10.17 6.51 13.98
C GLN A 217 9.72 6.18 12.55
N ARG A 218 9.14 4.98 12.37
CA ARG A 218 8.60 4.54 11.08
C ARG A 218 7.45 5.42 10.62
N MET A 219 6.53 5.78 11.52
CA MET A 219 5.40 6.65 11.22
C MET A 219 5.83 8.08 10.91
N VAL A 220 6.81 8.62 11.63
CA VAL A 220 7.41 9.94 11.30
C VAL A 220 7.96 9.93 9.88
N SER A 221 8.64 8.85 9.48
CA SER A 221 9.22 8.72 8.15
C SER A 221 8.15 8.60 7.06
N LEU A 222 7.10 7.79 7.30
CA LEU A 222 5.92 7.71 6.43
C LEU A 222 5.29 9.10 6.20
N ILE A 223 5.02 9.84 7.28
CA ILE A 223 4.41 11.18 7.21
C ILE A 223 5.33 12.18 6.49
N ALA A 224 6.65 12.03 6.61
CA ALA A 224 7.60 12.84 5.87
C ALA A 224 7.46 12.61 4.35
N GLY A 225 7.33 11.36 3.94
CA GLY A 225 7.04 10.97 2.56
C GLY A 225 5.75 11.57 2.00
N GLU A 226 4.66 11.52 2.76
CA GLU A 226 3.37 12.12 2.33
C GLU A 226 3.47 13.62 2.01
N LYS A 227 4.43 14.31 2.63
CA LYS A 227 4.68 15.75 2.45
C LYS A 227 5.70 16.04 1.34
N ASP A 228 6.43 15.03 0.88
CA ASP A 228 7.47 15.18 -0.13
C ASP A 228 7.25 14.25 -1.34
N PRO A 229 6.56 14.73 -2.39
CA PRO A 229 6.35 13.94 -3.59
C PRO A 229 7.64 13.71 -4.40
N THR A 230 8.74 14.40 -4.10
CA THR A 230 10.00 14.31 -4.87
C THR A 230 10.95 13.21 -4.37
N LEU A 231 10.67 12.64 -3.19
CA LEU A 231 11.49 11.64 -2.50
C LEU A 231 12.90 12.14 -2.06
N GLU A 232 13.16 13.45 -2.08
CA GLU A 232 14.44 14.00 -1.62
C GLU A 232 14.63 13.78 -0.12
N THR A 233 13.57 14.01 0.66
CA THR A 233 13.54 13.77 2.11
C THR A 233 13.83 12.31 2.42
N CYS A 234 13.35 11.38 1.59
CA CYS A 234 13.60 9.96 1.79
C CYS A 234 15.08 9.60 1.56
N LYS A 235 15.74 10.23 0.59
CA LYS A 235 17.20 10.07 0.42
C LYS A 235 17.99 10.66 1.60
N GLN A 236 17.59 11.82 2.10
CA GLN A 236 18.21 12.45 3.28
C GLN A 236 18.09 11.55 4.52
N ILE A 237 16.91 10.97 4.75
CA ILE A 237 16.70 9.97 5.81
C ILE A 237 17.68 8.80 5.61
N ALA A 238 17.76 8.25 4.38
CA ALA A 238 18.64 7.12 4.07
C ALA A 238 20.12 7.42 4.38
N THR A 239 20.61 8.60 4.00
CA THR A 239 22.01 9.03 4.20
C THR A 239 22.29 9.56 5.61
N GLY A 240 21.25 9.83 6.41
CA GLY A 240 21.38 10.48 7.72
C GLY A 240 21.70 11.97 7.64
N GLU A 241 21.49 12.58 6.47
CA GLU A 241 21.60 14.03 6.27
C GLU A 241 20.37 14.72 6.89
N LYS A 242 20.61 15.82 7.62
CA LYS A 242 19.56 16.60 8.32
C LYS A 242 19.11 17.80 7.50
#